data_AF-A0A2Z2MLJ2-F1
#
_entry.id   AF-A0A2Z2MLJ2-F1
#
_cell.length_a   1.000
_cell.length_b   1.000
_cell.length_c   1.000
_cell.angle_alpha   90.00
_cell.angle_beta   90.00
_cell.angle_gamma   90.00
#
_symmetry.space_group_name_H-M   'P 1'
#
loop_
_entity.id
_entity.type
_entity.pdbx_description
1 polymer ?
#
loop_
_entity_poly.entity_id
_entity_poly.type
_entity_poly.pdbx_seq_one_letter_code
_entity_poly.pdbx_strand_id
1 'polypeptide(L)'
;MVGTVSKIIHFNDEEIFIDDMDFVLERFSYLEGRYGRNPVKGIVLWNNIAVRDEEGLKVFRVGEFPFVEGTLKLDLETIKTLEEYFDEMESKWDELSVEDIANFVDLMNEALGEKRVYYDAYDLGLDRNTAYVILDISAVHYLESVLDGEEKELFEEAVEVLLKYV
;
A
#
# COMPACT_ATOMS: atom_id res chain seq x y z
N MET A 1 12.20 -2.30 16.86
CA MET A 1 11.76 -3.38 15.97
C MET A 1 11.73 -4.74 16.68
N VAL A 2 11.43 -4.80 17.98
CA VAL A 2 11.11 -6.07 18.66
C VAL A 2 9.59 -6.17 18.65
N GLY A 3 9.04 -7.27 18.14
CA GLY A 3 7.59 -7.50 18.11
C GLY A 3 6.87 -7.11 16.81
N THR A 4 7.60 -6.77 15.74
CA THR A 4 7.00 -6.57 14.41
C THR A 4 7.19 -7.83 13.56
N VAL A 5 6.15 -8.25 12.86
CA VAL A 5 6.16 -9.37 11.91
C VAL A 5 5.71 -8.86 10.55
N SER A 6 6.39 -9.30 9.50
CA SER A 6 6.01 -9.05 8.12
C SER A 6 5.49 -10.32 7.46
N LYS A 7 4.44 -10.21 6.66
CA LYS A 7 3.88 -11.35 5.93
C LYS A 7 3.43 -10.94 4.53
N ILE A 8 3.65 -11.82 3.56
CA ILE A 8 3.03 -11.75 2.24
C ILE A 8 1.68 -12.43 2.32
N ILE A 9 0.64 -11.68 1.97
CA ILE A 9 -0.75 -12.11 1.91
C ILE A 9 -1.13 -12.28 0.44
N HIS A 10 -1.87 -13.34 0.15
CA HIS A 10 -2.48 -13.56 -1.16
C HIS A 10 -3.97 -13.26 -1.06
N PHE A 11 -4.50 -12.55 -2.06
CA PHE A 11 -5.93 -12.29 -2.19
C PHE A 11 -6.43 -12.69 -3.58
N ASN A 12 -7.73 -12.94 -3.71
CA ASN A 12 -8.34 -13.34 -4.99
C ASN A 12 -9.03 -12.17 -5.70
N ASP A 13 -9.43 -11.17 -4.93
CA ASP A 13 -10.16 -9.99 -5.40
C ASP A 13 -9.53 -8.78 -4.70
N GLU A 14 -8.95 -7.88 -5.49
CA GLU A 14 -8.22 -6.72 -4.98
C GLU A 14 -9.14 -5.70 -4.33
N GLU A 15 -10.32 -5.47 -4.90
CA GLU A 15 -11.27 -4.48 -4.39
C GLU A 15 -11.83 -4.93 -3.04
N ILE A 16 -12.19 -6.22 -2.90
CA ILE A 16 -12.61 -6.77 -1.61
C ILE A 16 -11.47 -6.69 -0.59
N PHE A 17 -10.22 -6.97 -1.00
CA PHE A 17 -9.07 -6.87 -0.11
C PHE A 17 -8.88 -5.43 0.40
N ILE A 18 -9.02 -4.44 -0.48
CA ILE A 18 -8.88 -3.04 -0.12
C ILE A 18 -10.00 -2.59 0.81
N ASP A 19 -11.26 -2.94 0.52
CA ASP A 19 -12.39 -2.64 1.41
C ASP A 19 -12.18 -3.23 2.81
N ASP A 20 -11.70 -4.48 2.88
CA ASP A 20 -11.36 -5.15 4.14
C ASP A 20 -10.20 -4.44 4.86
N MET A 21 -9.15 -4.00 4.13
CA MET A 21 -8.03 -3.28 4.73
C MET A 21 -8.42 -1.89 5.21
N ASP A 22 -9.25 -1.15 4.47
CA ASP A 22 -9.77 0.16 4.87
C ASP A 22 -10.62 0.04 6.14
N PHE A 23 -11.48 -0.98 6.22
CA PHE A 23 -12.25 -1.31 7.41
C PHE A 23 -11.35 -1.54 8.64
N VAL A 24 -10.25 -2.29 8.46
CA VAL A 24 -9.27 -2.59 9.51
C VAL A 24 -8.51 -1.33 9.93
N LEU A 25 -8.01 -0.56 8.96
CA LEU A 25 -7.22 0.64 9.18
C LEU A 25 -8.04 1.73 9.86
N GLU A 26 -9.31 1.90 9.53
CA GLU A 26 -10.21 2.85 10.19
C GLU A 26 -10.32 2.55 11.69
N ARG A 27 -10.59 1.29 12.05
CA ARG A 27 -10.72 0.85 13.45
C ARG A 27 -9.42 0.99 14.21
N PHE A 28 -8.31 0.57 13.63
CA PHE A 28 -7.01 0.69 14.27
C PHE A 28 -6.53 2.14 14.37
N SER A 29 -6.87 3.02 13.42
CA SER A 29 -6.58 4.46 13.52
C SER A 29 -7.39 5.11 14.65
N TYR A 30 -8.66 4.72 14.80
CA TYR A 30 -9.48 5.15 15.92
C TYR A 30 -8.87 4.72 17.27
N LEU A 31 -8.47 3.44 17.39
CA LEU A 31 -7.82 2.93 18.60
C LEU A 31 -6.45 3.57 18.83
N GLU A 32 -5.68 3.84 17.79
CA GLU A 32 -4.41 4.55 17.88
C GLU A 32 -4.61 5.97 18.44
N GLY A 33 -5.65 6.68 18.00
CA GLY A 33 -5.97 8.02 18.51
C GLY A 33 -6.24 8.05 20.02
N ARG A 34 -6.70 6.92 20.61
CA ARG A 34 -7.02 6.81 22.05
C ARG A 34 -5.90 6.18 22.86
N TYR A 35 -5.26 5.15 22.33
CA TYR A 35 -4.34 4.29 23.06
C TYR A 35 -2.89 4.41 22.58
N GLY A 36 -2.63 5.20 21.52
CA GLY A 36 -1.30 5.46 20.98
C GLY A 36 -0.64 4.26 20.30
N ARG A 37 -1.43 3.25 19.90
CA ARG A 37 -0.94 1.99 19.32
C ARG A 37 -1.78 1.59 18.12
N ASN A 38 -1.11 1.41 16.98
CA ASN A 38 -1.66 0.82 15.77
C ASN A 38 -1.02 -0.55 15.48
N PRO A 39 -1.80 -1.64 15.44
CA PRO A 39 -1.34 -2.95 15.03
C PRO A 39 -0.81 -3.05 13.60
N VAL A 40 -1.31 -2.23 12.66
CA VAL A 40 -0.85 -2.25 11.26
C VAL A 40 0.15 -1.10 11.05
N LYS A 41 1.36 -1.43 10.64
CA LYS A 41 2.45 -0.46 10.43
C LYS A 41 2.67 -0.09 8.97
N GLY A 42 2.17 -0.89 8.05
CA GLY A 42 2.28 -0.63 6.63
C GLY A 42 1.70 -1.76 5.81
N ILE A 43 1.19 -1.39 4.64
CA ILE A 43 0.68 -2.29 3.60
C ILE A 43 1.29 -1.82 2.28
N VAL A 44 1.87 -2.76 1.52
CA VAL A 44 2.36 -2.52 0.17
C VAL A 44 1.68 -3.52 -0.75
N LEU A 45 0.89 -3.04 -1.71
CA LEU A 45 0.30 -3.87 -2.74
C LEU A 45 1.30 -4.15 -3.86
N TRP A 46 1.10 -5.25 -4.57
CA TRP A 46 1.91 -5.63 -5.73
C TRP A 46 1.95 -4.57 -6.84
N ASN A 47 0.96 -3.67 -6.89
CA ASN A 47 0.82 -2.62 -7.89
C ASN A 47 1.07 -1.19 -7.34
N ASN A 48 1.63 -1.06 -6.14
CA ASN A 48 1.97 0.24 -5.57
C ASN A 48 3.27 0.79 -6.19
N ILE A 49 3.18 1.97 -6.80
CA ILE A 49 4.31 2.74 -7.32
C ILE A 49 4.46 4.03 -6.50
N ALA A 50 5.68 4.36 -6.12
CA ALA A 50 5.98 5.60 -5.42
C ALA A 50 6.67 6.61 -6.34
N VAL A 51 6.22 7.86 -6.33
CA VAL A 51 6.84 8.97 -7.04
C VAL A 51 7.33 10.00 -6.03
N ARG A 52 8.59 10.42 -6.16
CA ARG A 52 9.14 11.52 -5.37
C ARG A 52 8.81 12.85 -6.02
N ASP A 53 8.22 13.78 -5.30
CA ASP A 53 8.04 15.17 -5.72
C ASP A 53 8.78 16.14 -4.79
N GLU A 54 8.50 17.44 -4.91
CA GLU A 54 9.10 18.46 -4.05
C GLU A 54 8.69 18.36 -2.57
N GLU A 55 7.61 17.66 -2.25
CA GLU A 55 7.05 17.54 -0.89
C GLU A 55 7.42 16.22 -0.22
N GLY A 56 7.75 15.19 -0.99
CA GLY A 56 8.18 13.91 -0.45
C GLY A 56 7.95 12.75 -1.41
N LEU A 57 7.76 11.56 -0.85
CA LEU A 57 7.32 10.38 -1.59
C LEU A 57 5.81 10.27 -1.50
N LYS A 58 5.15 10.09 -2.65
CA LYS A 58 3.73 9.82 -2.79
C LYS A 58 3.56 8.44 -3.40
N VAL A 59 2.66 7.63 -2.86
CA VAL A 59 2.44 6.24 -3.29
C VAL A 59 1.06 6.15 -3.93
N PHE A 60 0.99 5.46 -5.06
CA PHE A 60 -0.21 5.32 -5.87
C PHE A 60 -0.35 3.88 -6.36
N ARG A 61 -1.57 3.42 -6.61
CA ARG A 61 -1.78 2.19 -7.37
C ARG A 61 -1.69 2.47 -8.85
N VAL A 62 -1.21 1.51 -9.63
CA VAL A 62 -1.38 1.55 -11.09
C VAL A 62 -2.89 1.65 -11.40
N GLY A 63 -3.27 2.55 -12.32
CA GLY A 63 -4.67 2.91 -12.60
C GLY A 63 -5.24 4.07 -11.77
N GLU A 64 -4.57 4.49 -10.68
CA GLU A 64 -5.00 5.67 -9.91
C GLU A 64 -4.33 6.98 -10.37
N PHE A 65 -3.31 6.89 -11.24
CA PHE A 65 -2.49 8.03 -11.64
C PHE A 65 -3.29 9.24 -12.16
N PRO A 66 -4.31 9.07 -13.04
CA PRO A 66 -5.11 10.20 -13.53
C PRO A 66 -5.86 10.96 -12.42
N PHE A 67 -6.18 10.30 -11.31
CA PHE A 67 -6.88 10.92 -10.18
C PHE A 67 -5.94 11.69 -9.25
N VAL A 68 -4.65 11.36 -9.27
CA VAL A 68 -3.63 11.87 -8.33
C VAL A 68 -2.59 12.78 -8.98
N GLU A 69 -2.62 12.96 -10.30
CA GLU A 69 -1.74 13.85 -11.06
C GLU A 69 -1.68 15.26 -10.43
N GLY A 70 -2.83 15.82 -10.07
CA GLY A 70 -2.94 17.15 -9.43
C GLY A 70 -2.42 17.22 -8.00
N THR A 71 -2.03 16.09 -7.41
CA THR A 71 -1.38 16.03 -6.10
C THR A 71 0.14 16.12 -6.20
N LEU A 72 0.74 15.83 -7.36
CA LEU A 72 2.18 15.85 -7.55
C LEU A 72 2.69 17.27 -7.76
N LYS A 73 3.61 17.72 -6.91
CA LYS A 73 4.26 19.02 -7.05
C LYS A 73 5.48 18.89 -7.97
N LEU A 74 5.21 18.76 -9.27
CA LEU A 74 6.17 18.57 -10.35
C LEU A 74 5.89 19.56 -11.49
N ASP A 75 6.87 19.74 -12.38
CA ASP A 75 6.65 20.50 -13.61
C ASP A 75 5.81 19.71 -14.63
N LEU A 76 5.19 20.44 -15.56
CA LEU A 76 4.26 19.85 -16.53
C LEU A 76 4.91 18.84 -17.48
N GLU A 77 6.21 18.98 -17.78
CA GLU A 77 6.91 18.06 -18.67
C GLU A 77 7.10 16.71 -17.97
N THR A 78 7.58 16.73 -16.73
CA THR A 78 7.70 15.55 -15.88
C THR A 78 6.36 14.83 -15.70
N ILE A 79 5.29 15.59 -15.44
CA ILE A 79 3.95 15.02 -15.25
C ILE A 79 3.48 14.30 -16.51
N LYS A 80 3.62 14.92 -17.68
CA LYS A 80 3.23 14.30 -18.97
C LYS A 80 4.00 13.03 -19.25
N THR A 81 5.31 13.01 -18.99
CA THR A 81 6.11 11.79 -19.15
C THR A 81 5.58 10.68 -18.27
N LEU A 82 5.29 10.97 -17.00
CA LEU A 82 4.71 9.96 -16.09
C LEU A 82 3.34 9.48 -16.60
N GLU A 83 2.45 10.41 -16.98
CA GLU A 83 1.10 10.10 -17.50
C GLU A 83 1.15 9.12 -18.67
N GLU A 84 2.03 9.34 -19.65
CA GLU A 84 2.19 8.45 -20.82
C GLU A 84 2.53 7.00 -20.41
N TYR A 85 3.42 6.81 -19.43
CA TYR A 85 3.78 5.47 -18.96
C TYR A 85 2.70 4.84 -18.08
N PHE A 86 2.03 5.63 -17.24
CA PHE A 86 0.91 5.14 -16.42
C PHE A 86 -0.27 4.71 -17.28
N ASP A 87 -0.60 5.46 -18.33
CA ASP A 87 -1.63 5.09 -19.30
C ASP A 87 -1.27 3.79 -20.05
N GLU A 88 0.00 3.62 -20.41
CA GLU A 88 0.46 2.39 -21.05
C GLU A 88 0.35 1.18 -20.10
N MET A 89 0.73 1.33 -18.83
CA MET A 89 0.55 0.30 -17.82
C MET A 89 -0.93 -0.05 -17.63
N GLU A 90 -1.80 0.95 -17.48
CA GLU A 90 -3.24 0.76 -17.32
C GLU A 90 -3.85 0.00 -18.51
N SER A 91 -3.41 0.30 -19.73
CA SER A 91 -3.89 -0.38 -20.94
C SER A 91 -3.59 -1.90 -20.97
N LYS A 92 -2.62 -2.35 -20.17
CA LYS A 92 -2.18 -3.75 -20.05
C LYS A 92 -2.53 -4.37 -18.71
N TRP A 93 -3.41 -3.74 -17.92
CA TRP A 93 -3.70 -4.12 -16.54
C TRP A 93 -3.91 -5.61 -16.32
N ASP A 94 -4.71 -6.26 -17.15
CA ASP A 94 -5.05 -7.69 -17.01
C ASP A 94 -3.84 -8.63 -17.20
N GLU A 95 -2.81 -8.16 -17.89
CA GLU A 95 -1.61 -8.93 -18.24
C GLU A 95 -0.39 -8.51 -17.42
N LEU A 96 -0.45 -7.40 -16.68
CA LEU A 96 0.67 -6.89 -15.88
C LEU A 96 1.15 -7.89 -14.83
N SER A 97 2.44 -8.19 -14.86
CA SER A 97 3.18 -8.81 -13.77
C SER A 97 3.96 -7.76 -12.96
N VAL A 98 4.49 -8.18 -11.81
CA VAL A 98 5.40 -7.34 -11.01
C VAL A 98 6.70 -7.01 -11.77
N GLU A 99 7.16 -7.92 -12.64
CA GLU A 99 8.34 -7.73 -13.49
C GLU A 99 8.06 -6.66 -14.54
N ASP A 100 6.88 -6.66 -15.14
CA ASP A 100 6.48 -5.64 -16.10
C ASP A 100 6.43 -4.26 -15.45
N ILE A 101 5.85 -4.14 -14.26
CA ILE A 101 5.80 -2.87 -13.51
C ILE A 101 7.22 -2.39 -13.17
N ALA A 102 8.11 -3.28 -12.71
CA ALA A 102 9.50 -2.94 -12.46
C ALA A 102 10.20 -2.39 -13.72
N ASN A 103 9.99 -3.05 -14.87
CA ASN A 103 10.53 -2.59 -16.15
C ASN A 103 9.98 -1.21 -16.55
N PHE A 104 8.68 -0.96 -16.37
CA PHE A 104 8.09 0.36 -16.63
C PHE A 104 8.69 1.45 -15.74
N VAL A 105 8.95 1.16 -14.47
CA VAL A 105 9.57 2.09 -13.53
C VAL A 105 10.99 2.43 -13.92
N ASP A 106 11.76 1.46 -14.43
CA ASP A 106 13.08 1.72 -14.99
C ASP A 106 12.99 2.63 -16.23
N LEU A 107 12.08 2.33 -17.18
CA LEU A 107 11.87 3.16 -18.37
C LEU A 107 11.42 4.59 -18.03
N MET A 108 10.54 4.76 -17.04
CA MET A 108 10.14 6.07 -16.54
C MET A 108 11.34 6.87 -16.02
N ASN A 109 12.18 6.27 -15.18
CA ASN A 109 13.36 6.93 -14.64
C ASN A 109 14.40 7.25 -15.73
N GLU A 110 14.56 6.38 -16.73
CA GLU A 110 15.39 6.65 -17.90
C GLU A 110 14.87 7.84 -18.72
N ALA A 111 13.56 7.91 -18.96
CA ALA A 111 12.93 9.01 -19.70
C ALA A 111 13.01 10.35 -18.95
N LEU A 112 12.87 10.32 -17.63
CA LEU A 112 13.03 11.51 -16.78
C LEU A 112 14.50 11.94 -16.62
N GLY A 113 15.45 11.05 -16.88
CA GLY A 113 16.88 11.30 -16.69
C GLY A 113 17.30 11.35 -15.21
N GLU A 114 16.43 10.96 -14.28
CA GLU A 114 16.68 10.94 -12.84
C GLU A 114 15.87 9.84 -12.14
N LYS A 115 16.37 9.38 -10.97
CA LYS A 115 15.66 8.38 -10.15
C LYS A 115 14.59 9.04 -9.28
N ARG A 116 13.36 9.07 -9.77
CA ARG A 116 12.20 9.69 -9.13
C ARG A 116 11.05 8.71 -8.86
N VAL A 117 10.95 7.65 -9.65
CA VAL A 117 9.93 6.61 -9.51
C VAL A 117 10.54 5.39 -8.84
N TYR A 118 9.82 4.80 -7.90
CA TYR A 118 10.26 3.69 -7.07
C TYR A 118 9.18 2.60 -7.02
N TYR A 119 9.61 1.36 -7.01
CA TYR A 119 8.73 0.19 -6.96
C TYR A 119 9.40 -0.91 -6.16
N ASP A 120 8.85 -1.19 -4.98
CA ASP A 120 9.47 -2.10 -4.01
C ASP A 120 8.86 -3.51 -4.07
N ALA A 121 7.67 -3.68 -4.66
CA ALA A 121 6.95 -4.96 -4.64
C ALA A 121 7.75 -6.11 -5.27
N TYR A 122 8.50 -5.84 -6.35
CA TYR A 122 9.40 -6.82 -6.96
C TYR A 122 10.48 -7.29 -5.98
N ASP A 123 11.18 -6.35 -5.33
CA ASP A 123 12.24 -6.64 -4.36
C ASP A 123 11.71 -7.32 -3.08
N LEU A 124 10.44 -7.08 -2.74
CA LEU A 124 9.73 -7.72 -1.64
C LEU A 124 9.26 -9.15 -1.97
N GLY A 125 9.44 -9.61 -3.21
CA GLY A 125 9.01 -10.93 -3.67
C GLY A 125 7.49 -11.06 -3.74
N LEU A 126 6.80 -9.95 -4.03
CA LEU A 126 5.37 -9.97 -4.29
C LEU A 126 5.08 -10.52 -5.69
N ASP A 127 3.93 -11.17 -5.83
CA ASP A 127 3.33 -11.59 -7.10
C ASP A 127 2.03 -10.81 -7.33
N ARG A 128 1.41 -10.98 -8.50
CA ARG A 128 0.07 -10.44 -8.76
C ARG A 128 -0.91 -10.89 -7.69
N ASN A 129 -1.77 -9.98 -7.24
CA ASN A 129 -2.75 -10.18 -6.18
C ASN A 129 -2.13 -10.55 -4.82
N THR A 130 -0.97 -9.96 -4.51
CA THR A 130 -0.36 -10.07 -3.19
C THR A 130 -0.15 -8.71 -2.53
N ALA A 131 -0.09 -8.75 -1.20
CA ALA A 131 0.22 -7.60 -0.36
C ALA A 131 1.31 -7.97 0.65
N TYR A 132 2.26 -7.07 0.84
CA TYR A 132 3.18 -7.12 1.97
C TYR A 132 2.60 -6.34 3.14
N VAL A 133 2.32 -7.01 4.26
CA VAL A 133 1.74 -6.39 5.47
C VAL A 133 2.72 -6.46 6.63
N ILE A 134 2.86 -5.34 7.32
CA ILE A 134 3.71 -5.20 8.52
C ILE A 134 2.81 -5.04 9.74
N LEU A 135 2.89 -6.00 10.66
CA LEU A 135 2.08 -6.04 11.89
C LEU A 135 2.95 -5.86 13.13
N ASP A 136 2.50 -5.02 14.07
CA ASP A 136 3.09 -4.85 15.40
C ASP A 136 2.34 -5.72 16.42
N ILE A 137 2.85 -6.91 16.66
CA ILE A 137 2.30 -7.89 17.59
C ILE A 137 2.32 -7.36 19.04
N SER A 138 3.26 -6.48 19.37
CA SER A 138 3.27 -5.86 20.70
C SER A 138 2.10 -4.88 20.87
N ALA A 139 1.73 -4.16 19.80
CA ALA A 139 0.53 -3.33 19.80
C ALA A 139 -0.75 -4.16 19.91
N VAL A 140 -0.82 -5.30 19.22
CA VAL A 140 -1.95 -6.25 19.33
C VAL A 140 -2.15 -6.71 20.78
N HIS A 141 -1.11 -7.25 21.41
CA HIS A 141 -1.21 -7.73 22.80
C HIS A 141 -1.49 -6.62 23.81
N TYR A 142 -0.93 -5.42 23.58
CA TYR A 142 -1.23 -4.28 24.44
C TYR A 142 -2.72 -3.94 24.37
N LEU A 143 -3.28 -3.75 23.17
CA LEU A 143 -4.69 -3.42 22.97
C LEU A 143 -5.59 -4.51 23.57
N GLU A 144 -5.32 -5.78 23.27
CA GLU A 144 -6.05 -6.91 23.85
C GLU A 144 -6.12 -6.87 25.39
N SER A 145 -5.07 -6.38 26.05
CA SER A 145 -5.00 -6.32 27.52
C SER A 145 -5.71 -5.13 28.16
N VAL A 146 -5.96 -4.05 27.41
CA VAL A 146 -6.47 -2.79 27.95
C VAL A 146 -7.88 -2.43 27.47
N LEU A 147 -8.35 -3.04 26.38
CA LEU A 147 -9.65 -2.75 25.79
C LEU A 147 -10.80 -3.47 26.51
N ASP A 148 -11.92 -2.77 26.64
CA ASP A 148 -13.19 -3.30 27.16
C ASP A 148 -14.39 -2.74 26.38
N GLY A 149 -15.57 -3.36 26.57
CA GLY A 149 -16.82 -2.94 25.96
C GLY A 149 -16.76 -2.83 24.42
N GLU A 150 -17.35 -1.77 23.88
CA GLU A 150 -17.45 -1.50 22.43
C GLU A 150 -16.07 -1.40 21.76
N GLU A 151 -15.05 -0.88 22.44
CA GLU A 151 -13.71 -0.72 21.85
C GLU A 151 -13.02 -2.08 21.67
N LYS A 152 -13.32 -3.03 22.55
CA LYS A 152 -12.88 -4.42 22.39
C LYS A 152 -13.56 -5.09 21.20
N GLU A 153 -14.86 -4.86 20.99
CA GLU A 153 -15.58 -5.39 19.84
C GLU A 153 -14.99 -4.86 18.52
N LEU A 154 -14.71 -3.55 18.43
CA LEU A 154 -14.05 -2.95 17.25
C LEU A 154 -12.68 -3.58 16.95
N PHE A 155 -11.90 -3.86 18.00
CA PHE A 155 -10.61 -4.53 17.86
C PHE A 155 -10.77 -5.97 17.37
N GLU A 156 -11.68 -6.74 17.96
CA GLU A 156 -11.94 -8.13 17.59
C GLU A 156 -12.43 -8.24 16.15
N GLU A 157 -13.35 -7.36 15.71
CA GLU A 157 -13.80 -7.29 14.31
C GLU A 157 -12.65 -7.04 13.33
N ALA A 158 -11.79 -6.06 13.63
CA ALA A 158 -10.64 -5.74 12.77
C ALA A 158 -9.65 -6.91 12.70
N VAL A 159 -9.39 -7.58 13.83
CA VAL A 159 -8.54 -8.77 13.86
C VAL A 159 -9.16 -9.93 13.09
N GLU A 160 -10.48 -10.16 13.22
CA GLU A 160 -11.20 -11.21 12.49
C GLU A 160 -11.08 -11.01 10.97
N VAL A 161 -11.23 -9.77 10.49
CA VAL A 161 -11.04 -9.45 9.07
C VAL A 161 -9.60 -9.73 8.62
N LEU A 162 -8.58 -9.33 9.39
CA LEU A 162 -7.18 -9.65 9.07
C LEU A 162 -6.92 -11.16 9.02
N LEU A 163 -7.53 -11.94 9.92
CA LEU A 163 -7.35 -13.38 9.98
C LEU A 163 -7.91 -14.14 8.76
N LYS A 164 -8.80 -13.53 7.97
CA LYS A 164 -9.24 -14.10 6.68
C LYS A 164 -8.09 -14.35 5.70
N TYR A 165 -6.98 -13.61 5.88
CA TYR A 165 -5.88 -13.51 4.93
C TYR A 165 -4.56 -14.13 5.42
N VAL A 166 -4.53 -14.65 6.66
CA VAL A 166 -3.34 -15.20 7.34
C VAL A 166 -3.40 -16.73 7.35
#